data_AF-A0A814X4D7-F1
#
_entry.id   AF-A0A814X4D7-F1
#
_cell.length_a   1.000
_cell.length_b   1.000
_cell.length_c   1.000
_cell.angle_alpha   90.00
_cell.angle_beta   90.00
_cell.angle_gamma   90.00
#
_symmetry.space_group_name_H-M   'P 1'
#
loop_
_entity.id
_entity.type
_entity.pdbx_description
1 polymer ?
#
loop_
_entity_poly.entity_id
_entity_poly.type
_entity_poly.pdbx_seq_one_letter_code
_entity_poly.pdbx_strand_id
1 'polypeptide(L)'
;MSSTSDASLIAALNNASTQLNRYFAIFIIIFGVVGNTINICVLSRRPLRSNPCAWLFLASSIANGIGILAGLTTRPLTTWSADLTNTNQFLCKLRAFLLFNAITIGSWLIMLATVDRWLSSNIDANKRQRSTLKNAQIVSLIFLLTFPLAVDKLYSTITQSMPKSSLRITIENFVFNILLLVYNVSSGMPFYIYTLSGGSLFREALFSFLSTLGRKMMCQRG
;
A
#
# COMPACT_ATOMS: atom_id res chain seq x y z
N MET A 1 -28.81 -8.86 27.11
CA MET A 1 -28.67 -10.32 26.89
C MET A 1 -28.54 -10.53 25.39
N SER A 2 -27.41 -11.05 24.88
CA SER A 2 -27.32 -11.38 23.45
C SER A 2 -28.15 -12.63 23.21
N SER A 3 -28.89 -12.67 22.10
CA SER A 3 -29.63 -13.89 21.74
C SER A 3 -28.63 -14.99 21.36
N THR A 4 -29.01 -16.26 21.54
CA THR A 4 -28.16 -17.42 21.19
C THR A 4 -27.75 -17.39 19.70
N SER A 5 -28.58 -16.79 18.85
CA SER A 5 -28.29 -16.52 17.43
C SER A 5 -27.23 -15.44 17.22
N ASP A 6 -27.17 -14.40 18.06
CA ASP A 6 -26.11 -13.38 17.95
C ASP A 6 -24.75 -13.98 18.30
N ALA A 7 -24.70 -14.87 19.29
CA ALA A 7 -23.46 -15.53 19.71
C ALA A 7 -22.87 -16.44 18.62
N SER A 8 -23.71 -17.23 17.95
CA SER A 8 -23.25 -18.10 16.85
C SER A 8 -22.80 -17.29 15.62
N LEU A 9 -23.50 -16.19 15.30
CA LEU A 9 -23.11 -15.28 14.22
C LEU A 9 -21.77 -14.60 14.52
N ILE A 10 -21.55 -14.12 15.75
CA ILE A 10 -20.28 -13.52 16.18
C ILE A 10 -19.13 -14.53 16.02
N ALA A 11 -19.32 -15.79 16.43
CA ALA A 11 -18.32 -16.84 16.29
C ALA A 11 -17.98 -17.11 14.82
N ALA A 12 -19.00 -17.20 13.95
CA ALA A 12 -18.80 -17.40 12.52
C ALA A 12 -18.02 -16.25 11.86
N LEU A 13 -18.38 -15.00 12.16
CA LEU A 13 -17.69 -13.81 11.64
C LEU A 13 -16.23 -13.74 12.10
N ASN A 14 -15.94 -14.06 13.36
CA ASN A 14 -14.58 -14.09 13.88
C ASN A 14 -13.74 -15.20 13.23
N ASN A 15 -14.31 -16.39 13.04
CA ASN A 15 -13.62 -17.49 12.34
C ASN A 15 -13.32 -17.11 10.89
N ALA A 16 -14.31 -16.59 10.16
CA ALA A 16 -14.12 -16.13 8.78
C ALA A 16 -13.04 -15.04 8.68
N SER A 17 -13.06 -14.04 9.57
CA SER A 17 -12.03 -13.00 9.65
C SER A 17 -10.64 -13.61 9.87
N THR A 18 -10.52 -14.59 10.76
CA THR A 18 -9.25 -15.26 11.08
C THR A 18 -8.69 -16.00 9.86
N GLN A 19 -9.52 -16.77 9.15
CA GLN A 19 -9.08 -17.51 7.96
C GLN A 19 -8.66 -16.58 6.83
N LEU A 20 -9.44 -15.53 6.56
CA LEU A 20 -9.10 -14.51 5.56
C LEU A 20 -7.77 -13.82 5.90
N ASN A 21 -7.62 -13.38 7.14
CA ASN A 21 -6.39 -12.72 7.59
C ASN A 21 -5.18 -13.63 7.60
N ARG A 22 -5.37 -14.95 7.71
CA ARG A 22 -4.25 -15.90 7.67
C ARG A 22 -3.80 -16.16 6.25
N TYR A 23 -4.68 -16.68 5.39
CA TYR A 23 -4.26 -17.13 4.07
C TYR A 23 -4.15 -15.99 3.06
N PHE A 24 -5.12 -15.09 3.04
CA PHE A 24 -5.15 -14.01 2.05
C PHE A 24 -4.09 -12.95 2.35
N ALA A 25 -3.80 -12.65 3.62
CA ALA A 25 -2.70 -11.75 3.96
C ALA A 25 -1.33 -12.32 3.56
N ILE A 26 -1.08 -13.62 3.74
CA ILE A 26 0.17 -14.26 3.30
C ILE A 26 0.34 -14.11 1.79
N PHE A 27 -0.73 -14.38 1.02
CA PHE A 27 -0.73 -14.16 -0.42
C PHE A 27 -0.37 -12.71 -0.77
N ILE A 28 -1.03 -11.72 -0.15
CA ILE A 28 -0.74 -10.30 -0.42
C ILE A 28 0.69 -9.92 -0.02
N ILE A 29 1.22 -10.44 1.08
CA ILE A 29 2.61 -10.16 1.50
C ILE A 29 3.57 -10.66 0.43
N ILE A 30 3.42 -11.89 -0.05
CA ILE A 30 4.34 -12.48 -1.04
C ILE A 30 4.31 -11.66 -2.33
N PHE A 31 3.14 -11.53 -2.94
CA PHE A 31 3.02 -10.86 -4.25
C PHE A 31 3.26 -9.35 -4.13
N GLY A 32 2.76 -8.72 -3.06
CA GLY A 32 2.87 -7.29 -2.83
C GLY A 32 4.30 -6.85 -2.49
N VAL A 33 5.03 -7.58 -1.65
CA VAL A 33 6.44 -7.27 -1.37
C VAL A 33 7.28 -7.48 -2.62
N VAL A 34 7.17 -8.64 -3.27
CA VAL A 34 7.94 -8.94 -4.49
C VAL A 34 7.68 -7.90 -5.58
N GLY A 35 6.41 -7.58 -5.86
CA GLY A 35 6.06 -6.58 -6.87
C GLY A 35 6.60 -5.19 -6.55
N ASN A 36 6.41 -4.70 -5.32
CA ASN A 36 6.91 -3.38 -4.93
C ASN A 36 8.44 -3.33 -4.91
N THR A 37 9.13 -4.40 -4.48
CA THR A 37 10.60 -4.47 -4.54
C THR A 37 11.10 -4.40 -5.98
N ILE A 38 10.50 -5.15 -6.91
CA ILE A 38 10.89 -5.08 -8.33
C ILE A 38 10.64 -3.69 -8.89
N ASN A 39 9.48 -3.08 -8.60
CA ASN A 39 9.19 -1.70 -9.00
C ASN A 39 10.25 -0.73 -8.48
N ILE A 40 10.62 -0.82 -7.20
CA ILE A 40 11.65 0.03 -6.61
C ILE A 40 12.97 -0.14 -7.35
N CYS A 41 13.42 -1.37 -7.59
CA CYS A 41 14.67 -1.64 -8.30
C CYS A 41 14.66 -1.12 -9.73
N VAL A 42 13.56 -1.30 -10.47
CA VAL A 42 13.44 -0.87 -11.87
C VAL A 42 13.33 0.64 -11.97
N LEU A 43 12.42 1.26 -11.22
CA LEU A 43 12.15 2.71 -11.28
C LEU A 43 13.30 3.54 -10.70
N SER A 44 14.13 2.98 -9.82
CA SER A 44 15.34 3.63 -9.29
C SER A 44 16.47 3.75 -10.32
N ARG A 45 16.32 3.14 -11.52
CA ARG A 45 17.35 3.19 -12.56
C ARG A 45 17.50 4.60 -13.12
N ARG A 46 18.76 4.96 -13.46
CA ARG A 46 19.14 6.27 -14.00
C ARG A 46 18.27 6.81 -15.15
N PRO A 47 17.83 6.03 -16.15
CA PRO A 47 16.98 6.55 -17.23
C PRO A 47 15.56 6.91 -16.78
N LEU A 48 15.06 6.31 -15.69
CA LEU A 48 13.67 6.48 -15.24
C LEU A 48 13.54 7.55 -14.15
N ARG A 49 14.56 7.75 -13.30
CA ARG A 49 14.51 8.72 -12.19
C ARG A 49 14.36 10.20 -12.61
N SER A 50 14.61 10.53 -13.88
CA SER A 50 14.42 11.88 -14.42
C SER A 50 12.98 12.15 -14.87
N ASN A 51 12.15 11.10 -15.02
CA ASN A 51 10.76 11.21 -15.42
C ASN A 51 9.86 11.47 -14.18
N PRO A 52 9.04 12.53 -14.14
CA PRO A 52 8.24 12.88 -12.96
C PRO A 52 7.21 11.80 -12.59
N CYS A 53 6.50 11.25 -13.56
CA CYS A 53 5.57 10.13 -13.40
C CYS A 53 6.25 8.88 -12.81
N ALA A 54 7.44 8.52 -13.33
CA ALA A 54 8.21 7.39 -12.82
C ALA A 54 8.69 7.61 -11.38
N TRP A 55 9.05 8.84 -11.02
CA TRP A 55 9.40 9.20 -9.65
C TRP A 55 8.20 9.07 -8.69
N LEU A 56 7.01 9.52 -9.10
CA LEU A 56 5.78 9.35 -8.33
C LEU A 56 5.42 7.88 -8.13
N PHE A 57 5.61 7.04 -9.15
CA PHE A 57 5.42 5.59 -9.03
C PHE A 57 6.46 4.91 -8.14
N LEU A 58 7.71 5.39 -8.14
CA LEU A 58 8.74 4.89 -7.22
C LEU A 58 8.38 5.25 -5.77
N ALA A 59 8.04 6.51 -5.50
CA ALA A 59 7.60 6.95 -4.19
C ALA A 59 6.34 6.20 -3.72
N SER A 60 5.38 5.96 -4.62
CA SER A 60 4.20 5.14 -4.33
C SER A 60 4.56 3.69 -4.01
N SER A 61 5.51 3.08 -4.74
CA SER A 61 5.94 1.69 -4.48
C SER A 61 6.63 1.54 -3.13
N ILE A 62 7.40 2.56 -2.71
CA ILE A 62 8.00 2.61 -1.37
C ILE A 62 6.90 2.72 -0.30
N ALA A 63 5.96 3.65 -0.47
CA ALA A 63 4.85 3.84 0.48
C ALA A 63 3.97 2.59 0.59
N ASN A 64 3.59 1.98 -0.53
CA ASN A 64 2.83 0.72 -0.55
C ASN A 64 3.61 -0.42 0.10
N GLY A 65 4.92 -0.52 -0.11
CA GLY A 65 5.78 -1.49 0.57
C GLY A 65 5.79 -1.31 2.09
N ILE A 66 5.94 -0.07 2.57
CA ILE A 66 5.86 0.27 4.00
C ILE A 66 4.47 -0.10 4.55
N GLY A 67 3.40 0.21 3.83
CA GLY A 67 2.03 -0.12 4.21
C GLY A 67 1.80 -1.63 4.37
N ILE A 68 2.25 -2.43 3.39
CA ILE A 68 2.15 -3.90 3.43
C ILE A 68 2.97 -4.47 4.60
N LEU A 69 4.20 -3.99 4.79
CA LEU A 69 5.08 -4.47 5.84
C LEU A 69 4.55 -4.11 7.24
N ALA A 70 4.11 -2.87 7.46
CA ALA A 70 3.52 -2.47 8.74
C ALA A 70 2.15 -3.12 8.98
N GLY A 71 1.32 -3.24 7.95
CA GLY A 71 -0.06 -3.71 8.08
C GLY A 71 -0.24 -5.20 8.23
N LEU A 72 0.48 -5.98 7.41
CA LEU A 72 0.18 -7.40 7.21
C LEU A 72 1.16 -8.34 7.91
N THR A 73 2.45 -8.01 8.06
CA THR A 73 3.46 -8.93 8.63
C THR A 73 3.13 -9.39 10.05
N THR A 74 2.41 -8.57 10.79
CA THR A 74 2.03 -8.79 12.18
C THR A 74 0.67 -9.47 12.33
N ARG A 75 -0.11 -9.66 11.26
CA ARG A 75 -1.40 -10.41 11.29
C ARG A 75 -1.24 -11.95 11.37
N PRO A 76 -0.29 -12.58 10.65
CA PRO A 76 0.01 -14.00 10.89
C PRO A 76 0.53 -14.25 12.30
N LEU A 77 1.31 -13.31 12.85
CA LEU A 77 1.87 -13.39 14.19
C LEU A 77 0.79 -13.31 15.29
N THR A 78 -0.30 -12.57 15.08
CA THR A 78 -1.45 -12.57 16.02
C THR A 78 -2.17 -13.92 16.07
N THR A 79 -2.12 -14.69 14.98
CA THR A 79 -2.72 -16.03 14.92
C THR A 79 -1.87 -17.07 15.65
N TRP A 80 -0.57 -16.83 15.77
CA TRP A 80 0.38 -17.70 16.47
C TRP A 80 0.71 -17.25 17.89
N SER A 81 -0.14 -16.41 18.51
CA SER A 81 0.00 -15.95 19.91
C SER A 81 1.30 -15.19 20.25
N ALA A 82 2.12 -14.86 19.25
CA ALA A 82 3.36 -14.11 19.38
C ALA A 82 3.14 -12.65 18.94
N ASP A 83 2.12 -12.01 19.49
CA ASP A 83 1.79 -10.64 19.13
C ASP A 83 2.50 -9.63 20.06
N LEU A 84 3.67 -9.15 19.62
CA LEU A 84 4.37 -8.04 20.29
C LEU A 84 3.50 -6.78 20.40
N THR A 85 2.48 -6.65 19.56
CA THR A 85 1.65 -5.47 19.45
C THR A 85 0.52 -5.44 20.50
N ASN A 86 0.21 -6.58 21.13
CA ASN A 86 -0.57 -6.65 22.38
C ASN A 86 0.26 -6.33 23.62
N THR A 87 1.60 -6.38 23.51
CA THR A 87 2.50 -6.14 24.64
C THR A 87 2.89 -4.66 24.74
N ASN A 88 2.85 -3.91 23.62
CA ASN A 88 3.27 -2.51 23.56
C ASN A 88 2.26 -1.63 22.81
N GLN A 89 1.58 -0.76 23.57
CA GLN A 89 0.57 0.16 23.03
C GLN A 89 1.14 1.17 22.03
N PHE A 90 2.39 1.59 22.19
CA PHE A 90 3.06 2.49 21.24
C PHE A 90 3.28 1.79 19.89
N LEU A 91 3.80 0.55 19.90
CA LEU A 91 3.98 -0.22 18.66
C LEU A 91 2.64 -0.47 17.95
N CYS A 92 1.55 -0.64 18.70
CA CYS A 92 0.20 -0.79 18.15
C CYS A 92 -0.28 0.46 17.41
N LYS A 93 -0.14 1.62 18.05
CA LYS A 93 -0.51 2.90 17.45
C LYS A 93 0.40 3.24 16.26
N LEU A 94 1.70 3.01 16.39
CA LEU A 94 2.69 3.27 15.32
C LEU A 94 2.42 2.38 14.10
N ARG A 95 2.08 1.10 14.30
CA ARG A 95 1.71 0.18 13.23
C ARG A 95 0.49 0.68 12.47
N ALA A 96 -0.58 1.00 13.18
CA ALA A 96 -1.81 1.52 12.57
C ALA A 96 -1.52 2.82 11.81
N PHE A 97 -0.76 3.73 12.42
CA PHE A 97 -0.33 4.96 11.80
C PHE A 97 0.44 4.71 10.50
N LEU A 98 1.49 3.88 10.51
CA LEU A 98 2.29 3.57 9.32
C LEU A 98 1.45 2.92 8.22
N LEU A 99 0.58 1.98 8.59
CA LEU A 99 -0.32 1.30 7.66
C LEU A 99 -1.20 2.30 6.91
N PHE A 100 -2.05 3.04 7.63
CA PHE A 100 -3.05 3.90 6.98
C PHE A 100 -2.41 5.05 6.22
N ASN A 101 -1.34 5.63 6.77
CA ASN A 101 -0.67 6.73 6.12
C ASN A 101 0.06 6.29 4.86
N ALA A 102 0.84 5.20 4.93
CA ALA A 102 1.61 4.75 3.77
C ALA A 102 0.70 4.29 2.62
N ILE A 103 -0.40 3.62 2.94
CA ILE A 103 -1.44 3.25 1.98
C ILE A 103 -2.07 4.49 1.31
N THR A 104 -2.41 5.50 2.11
CA THR A 104 -3.06 6.71 1.61
C THR A 104 -2.11 7.54 0.76
N ILE A 105 -0.89 7.75 1.23
CA ILE A 105 0.19 8.38 0.47
C ILE A 105 0.38 7.65 -0.87
N GLY A 106 0.44 6.31 -0.84
CA GLY A 106 0.60 5.49 -2.04
C GLY A 106 -0.46 5.75 -3.11
N SER A 107 -1.74 5.82 -2.74
CA SER A 107 -2.85 6.07 -3.67
C SER A 107 -2.85 7.51 -4.21
N TRP A 108 -2.57 8.51 -3.38
CA TRP A 108 -2.44 9.90 -3.83
C TRP A 108 -1.27 10.09 -4.79
N LEU A 109 -0.13 9.45 -4.54
CA LEU A 109 1.02 9.50 -5.45
C LEU A 109 0.69 8.88 -6.81
N ILE A 110 -0.12 7.82 -6.86
CA ILE A 110 -0.61 7.25 -8.12
C ILE A 110 -1.55 8.23 -8.83
N MET A 111 -2.47 8.87 -8.10
CA MET A 111 -3.36 9.90 -8.67
C MET A 111 -2.55 11.08 -9.22
N LEU A 112 -1.50 11.51 -8.52
CA LEU A 112 -0.60 12.55 -9.02
C LEU A 112 0.17 12.08 -10.25
N ALA A 113 0.57 10.81 -10.31
CA ALA A 113 1.24 10.24 -11.48
C ALA A 113 0.31 10.20 -12.71
N THR A 114 -1.00 9.98 -12.53
CA THR A 114 -1.97 10.06 -13.63
C THR A 114 -2.20 11.50 -14.07
N VAL A 115 -2.26 12.46 -13.14
CA VAL A 115 -2.31 13.90 -13.46
C VAL A 115 -1.05 14.34 -14.22
N ASP A 116 0.13 13.93 -13.75
CA ASP A 116 1.40 14.23 -14.42
C ASP A 116 1.41 13.68 -15.85
N ARG A 117 1.03 12.41 -16.03
CA ARG A 117 0.93 11.79 -17.35
C ARG A 117 -0.06 12.51 -18.26
N TRP A 118 -1.20 12.95 -17.73
CA TRP A 118 -2.19 13.73 -18.48
C TRP A 118 -1.63 15.09 -18.92
N LEU A 119 -0.90 15.78 -18.04
CA LEU A 119 -0.20 17.02 -18.36
C LEU A 119 0.86 16.80 -19.44
N SER A 120 1.69 15.75 -19.32
CA SER A 120 2.74 15.46 -20.31
C SER A 120 2.18 15.16 -21.70
N SER A 121 1.02 14.48 -21.78
CA SER A 121 0.35 14.15 -23.04
C SER A 121 -0.51 15.27 -23.61
N ASN A 122 -0.57 16.43 -22.95
CA ASN A 122 -1.43 17.52 -23.41
C ASN A 122 -0.85 18.23 -24.64
N ILE A 123 -1.73 18.64 -25.56
CA ILE A 123 -1.37 19.39 -26.77
C ILE A 123 -0.79 20.76 -26.39
N ASP A 124 -1.39 21.41 -25.38
CA ASP A 124 -0.99 22.71 -24.90
C ASP A 124 0.39 22.67 -24.22
N ALA A 125 1.35 23.40 -24.79
CA ALA A 125 2.71 23.48 -24.30
C ALA A 125 2.80 24.02 -22.86
N ASN A 126 1.92 24.95 -22.47
CA ASN A 126 1.91 25.52 -21.13
C ASN A 126 1.49 24.49 -20.08
N LYS A 127 0.51 23.64 -20.42
CA LYS A 127 0.07 22.54 -19.54
C LYS A 127 1.14 21.46 -19.46
N ARG A 128 1.80 21.14 -20.57
CA ARG A 128 2.92 20.19 -20.61
C ARG A 128 4.11 20.62 -19.76
N GLN A 129 4.43 21.92 -19.75
CA GLN A 129 5.51 22.48 -18.92
C GLN A 129 5.27 22.38 -17.40
N ARG A 130 4.03 22.09 -16.95
CA ARG A 130 3.75 21.84 -15.53
C ARG A 130 4.21 20.47 -15.04
N SER A 131 4.38 19.51 -15.95
CA SER A 131 4.93 18.17 -15.67
C SER A 131 6.45 18.26 -15.51
N THR A 132 6.89 18.65 -14.31
CA THR A 132 8.31 18.74 -13.96
C THR A 132 8.63 17.90 -12.75
N LEU A 133 9.86 17.37 -12.71
CA LEU A 133 10.32 16.55 -11.60
C LEU A 133 10.29 17.32 -10.27
N LYS A 134 10.62 18.62 -10.31
CA LYS A 134 10.55 19.51 -9.13
C LYS A 134 9.12 19.59 -8.59
N ASN A 135 8.13 19.81 -9.46
CA ASN A 135 6.73 19.87 -9.05
C ASN A 135 6.26 18.54 -8.46
N ALA A 136 6.59 17.42 -9.12
CA ALA A 136 6.25 16.09 -8.62
C ALA A 136 6.86 15.83 -7.23
N GLN A 137 8.12 16.21 -7.00
CA GLN A 137 8.80 16.08 -5.72
C GLN A 137 8.15 16.95 -4.63
N ILE A 138 7.88 18.22 -4.92
CA ILE A 138 7.26 19.16 -3.97
C ILE A 138 5.87 18.67 -3.57
N VAL A 139 5.03 18.31 -4.55
CA VAL A 139 3.66 17.84 -4.26
C VAL A 139 3.70 16.51 -3.50
N SER A 140 4.59 15.58 -3.85
CA SER A 140 4.79 14.35 -3.08
C SER A 140 5.14 14.63 -1.62
N LEU A 141 6.07 15.56 -1.39
CA LEU A 141 6.50 15.95 -0.04
C LEU A 141 5.37 16.58 0.78
N ILE A 142 4.55 17.45 0.16
CA ILE A 142 3.39 18.05 0.82
C ILE A 142 2.40 16.97 1.27
N PHE A 143 2.08 16.00 0.40
CA PHE A 143 1.16 14.91 0.76
C PHE A 143 1.72 14.01 1.86
N LEU A 144 3.03 13.71 1.82
CA LEU A 144 3.71 12.95 2.87
C LEU A 144 3.61 13.62 4.25
N LEU A 145 3.71 14.94 4.30
CA LEU A 145 3.80 15.69 5.55
C LEU A 145 2.44 16.11 6.13
N THR A 146 1.45 16.43 5.28
CA THR A 146 0.21 17.09 5.73
C THR A 146 -0.99 16.16 5.87
N PHE A 147 -1.05 15.11 5.05
CA PHE A 147 -2.22 14.23 4.98
C PHE A 147 -2.45 13.37 6.23
N PRO A 148 -1.40 12.81 6.88
CA PRO A 148 -1.57 12.04 8.11
C PRO A 148 -2.28 12.78 9.24
N LEU A 149 -2.02 14.08 9.34
CA LEU A 149 -2.58 14.94 10.37
C LEU A 149 -4.06 15.23 10.15
N ALA A 150 -4.50 15.32 8.89
CA ALA A 150 -5.90 15.56 8.54
C ALA A 150 -6.80 14.36 8.86
N VAL A 151 -6.31 13.14 8.59
CA VAL A 151 -7.06 11.90 8.84
C VAL A 151 -7.22 11.64 10.34
N ASP A 152 -6.16 11.83 11.13
CA ASP A 152 -6.19 11.63 12.59
C ASP A 152 -7.19 12.59 13.27
N LYS A 153 -7.18 13.87 12.89
CA LYS A 153 -8.13 14.87 13.40
C LYS A 153 -9.57 14.56 13.04
N LEU A 154 -9.83 14.08 11.82
CA LEU A 154 -11.17 13.71 11.38
C LEU A 154 -11.69 12.49 12.14
N TYR A 155 -10.86 11.45 12.28
CA TYR A 155 -11.20 10.23 13.01
C TYR A 155 -11.52 10.52 14.48
N SER A 156 -10.65 11.24 15.19
CA SER A 156 -10.85 11.60 16.59
C SER A 156 -12.11 12.44 16.84
N THR A 157 -12.56 13.22 15.86
CA THR A 157 -13.73 14.08 16.00
C THR A 157 -15.04 13.29 15.85
N ILE A 158 -15.04 12.27 14.98
CA ILE A 158 -16.25 11.50 14.65
C ILE A 158 -16.53 10.39 15.68
N THR A 159 -15.51 9.88 16.39
CA THR A 159 -15.67 8.69 17.25
C THR A 159 -15.91 8.96 18.74
N GLN A 160 -16.05 10.21 19.17
CA GLN A 160 -16.02 10.55 20.60
C GLN A 160 -17.23 10.11 21.44
N SER A 161 -18.38 9.76 20.85
CA SER A 161 -19.65 9.75 21.63
C SER A 161 -20.60 8.56 21.41
N MET A 162 -20.20 7.45 20.79
CA MET A 162 -21.14 6.37 20.47
C MET A 162 -20.91 5.04 21.23
N PRO A 163 -21.79 4.66 22.17
CA PRO A 163 -21.83 3.30 22.69
C PRO A 163 -22.33 2.33 21.61
N LYS A 164 -21.58 1.24 21.36
CA LYS A 164 -21.89 0.24 20.33
C LYS A 164 -22.14 -1.13 20.96
N SER A 165 -23.07 -1.90 20.39
CA SER A 165 -23.32 -3.28 20.81
C SER A 165 -22.22 -4.24 20.29
N SER A 166 -22.02 -5.37 20.96
CA SER A 166 -20.96 -6.35 20.63
C SER A 166 -21.11 -6.95 19.23
N LEU A 167 -22.35 -7.22 18.77
CA LEU A 167 -22.60 -7.70 17.40
C LEU A 167 -22.21 -6.63 16.36
N ARG A 168 -22.58 -5.37 16.59
CA ARG A 168 -22.23 -4.25 15.70
C ARG A 168 -20.72 -4.06 15.60
N ILE A 169 -20.01 -4.12 16.73
CA ILE A 169 -18.54 -4.06 16.76
C ILE A 169 -17.94 -5.20 15.93
N THR A 170 -18.48 -6.42 16.06
CA THR A 170 -17.99 -7.60 15.33
C THR A 170 -18.20 -7.44 13.82
N ILE A 171 -19.37 -6.97 13.39
CA ILE A 171 -19.66 -6.70 11.97
C ILE A 171 -18.75 -5.59 11.43
N GLU A 172 -18.61 -4.48 12.15
CA GLU A 172 -17.74 -3.36 11.75
C GLU A 172 -16.28 -3.83 11.61
N ASN A 173 -15.78 -4.66 12.53
CA ASN A 173 -14.44 -5.23 12.46
C ASN A 173 -14.29 -6.20 11.28
N PHE A 174 -15.29 -7.02 10.99
CA PHE A 174 -15.26 -7.95 9.86
C PHE A 174 -15.21 -7.18 8.53
N VAL A 175 -16.08 -6.19 8.36
CA VAL A 175 -16.10 -5.31 7.17
C VAL A 175 -14.78 -4.57 7.04
N PHE A 176 -14.27 -3.99 8.14
CA PHE A 176 -12.98 -3.32 8.15
C PHE A 176 -11.83 -4.25 7.72
N ASN A 177 -11.82 -5.51 8.17
CA ASN A 177 -10.81 -6.48 7.75
C ASN A 177 -10.87 -6.80 6.26
N ILE A 178 -12.07 -6.99 5.70
CA ILE A 178 -12.24 -7.19 4.25
C ILE A 178 -11.75 -5.97 3.49
N LEU A 179 -12.20 -4.76 3.86
CA LEU A 179 -11.81 -3.52 3.20
C LEU A 179 -10.29 -3.32 3.25
N LEU A 180 -9.66 -3.61 4.38
CA LEU A 180 -8.22 -3.49 4.51
C LEU A 180 -7.50 -4.49 3.59
N LEU A 181 -7.95 -5.74 3.52
CA LEU A 181 -7.37 -6.74 2.62
C LEU A 181 -7.50 -6.31 1.15
N VAL A 182 -8.69 -5.87 0.73
CA VAL A 182 -8.96 -5.35 -0.63
C VAL A 182 -8.08 -4.14 -0.94
N TYR A 183 -7.90 -3.25 0.03
CA TYR A 183 -7.02 -2.09 -0.15
C TYR A 183 -5.55 -2.54 -0.32
N ASN A 184 -5.07 -3.46 0.52
CA ASN A 184 -3.70 -3.96 0.41
C ASN A 184 -3.45 -4.73 -0.90
N VAL A 185 -4.47 -5.38 -1.47
CA VAL A 185 -4.40 -5.93 -2.83
C VAL A 185 -4.08 -4.80 -3.82
N SER A 186 -4.80 -3.68 -3.76
CA SER A 186 -4.57 -2.51 -4.61
C SER A 186 -3.15 -1.95 -4.47
N SER A 187 -2.57 -1.98 -3.27
CA SER A 187 -1.17 -1.59 -3.02
C SER A 187 -0.12 -2.59 -3.58
N GLY A 188 -0.49 -3.86 -3.81
CA GLY A 188 0.36 -4.87 -4.44
C GLY A 188 0.26 -4.90 -5.97
N MET A 189 -0.83 -4.36 -6.54
CA MET A 189 -1.10 -4.35 -7.99
C MET A 189 -0.18 -3.50 -8.89
N PRO A 190 0.49 -2.41 -8.45
CA PRO A 190 1.19 -1.50 -9.35
C PRO A 190 2.18 -2.21 -10.28
N PHE A 191 3.00 -3.14 -9.79
CA PHE A 191 3.94 -3.91 -10.61
C PHE A 191 3.25 -4.70 -11.73
N TYR A 192 2.16 -5.40 -11.40
CA TYR A 192 1.41 -6.21 -12.36
C TYR A 192 0.73 -5.34 -13.42
N ILE A 193 0.15 -4.22 -12.99
CA ILE A 193 -0.45 -3.24 -13.91
C ILE A 193 0.62 -2.64 -14.84
N TYR A 194 1.79 -2.25 -14.32
CA TYR A 194 2.86 -1.68 -15.16
C TYR A 194 3.46 -2.70 -16.11
N THR A 195 3.54 -3.97 -15.70
CA THR A 195 4.07 -5.03 -16.56
C THR A 195 3.06 -5.40 -17.65
N LEU A 196 1.80 -5.64 -17.28
CA LEU A 196 0.75 -6.14 -18.20
C LEU A 196 0.11 -5.04 -19.06
N SER A 197 0.03 -3.82 -18.54
CA SER A 197 -0.69 -2.71 -19.19
C SER A 197 0.16 -1.43 -19.34
N GLY A 198 1.38 -1.42 -18.83
CA GLY A 198 2.29 -0.28 -18.97
C GLY A 198 2.92 -0.15 -20.36
N GLY A 199 3.44 1.05 -20.64
CA GLY A 199 4.14 1.34 -21.90
C GLY A 199 5.47 0.58 -22.05
N SER A 200 6.00 0.50 -23.27
CA SER A 200 7.21 -0.25 -23.59
C SER A 200 8.41 0.17 -22.72
N LEU A 201 8.50 1.45 -22.34
CA LEU A 201 9.56 2.02 -21.51
C LEU A 201 9.80 1.25 -20.19
N PHE A 202 8.73 0.90 -19.47
CA PHE A 202 8.86 0.14 -18.20
C PHE A 202 9.28 -1.31 -18.48
N ARG A 203 8.71 -1.93 -19.52
CA ARG A 203 9.01 -3.32 -19.90
C ARG A 203 10.45 -3.47 -20.38
N GLU A 204 10.95 -2.53 -21.16
CA GLU A 204 12.35 -2.48 -21.61
C GLU A 204 13.30 -2.29 -20.43
N ALA A 205 12.97 -1.39 -19.49
CA ALA A 205 13.75 -1.19 -18.28
C ALA A 205 13.77 -2.44 -17.38
N LEU A 206 12.64 -3.15 -17.26
CA LEU A 206 12.50 -4.42 -16.55
C LEU A 206 13.32 -5.53 -17.22
N PHE A 207 13.22 -5.69 -18.54
CA PHE A 207 13.99 -6.69 -19.28
C PHE A 207 15.50 -6.43 -19.21
N SER A 208 15.90 -5.16 -19.34
CA SER A 208 17.28 -4.72 -19.10
C SER A 208 17.74 -5.02 -17.66
N PHE A 209 16.84 -4.94 -16.68
CA PHE A 209 17.12 -5.30 -15.30
C PHE A 209 17.35 -6.78 -15.13
N LEU A 210 16.41 -7.60 -15.59
CA LEU A 210 16.48 -9.05 -15.49
C LEU A 210 17.69 -9.61 -16.25
N SER A 211 17.99 -9.11 -17.46
CA SER A 211 19.18 -9.53 -18.22
C SER A 211 20.49 -9.18 -17.51
N THR A 212 20.56 -8.01 -16.87
CA THR A 212 21.75 -7.61 -16.09
C THR A 212 21.91 -8.46 -14.84
N LEU A 213 20.81 -8.77 -14.14
CA LEU A 213 20.80 -9.62 -12.97
C LEU A 213 21.23 -11.06 -13.33
N GLY A 214 20.68 -11.60 -14.42
CA GLY A 214 21.04 -12.91 -14.96
C GLY A 214 22.52 -13.03 -15.30
N ARG A 215 23.10 -12.03 -15.99
CA ARG A 215 24.55 -11.99 -16.27
C ARG A 215 25.39 -11.98 -14.99
N LYS A 216 25.03 -11.19 -13.98
CA LYS A 216 25.76 -11.15 -12.70
C LYS A 216 25.71 -12.49 -11.95
N MET A 217 24.55 -13.15 -11.93
CA MET A 217 24.40 -14.46 -11.29
C MET A 217 25.21 -15.55 -12.03
N MET A 218 25.30 -15.48 -13.35
CA MET A 218 26.14 -16.40 -14.13
C MET A 218 27.64 -16.16 -13.92
N CYS A 219 28.09 -14.90 -13.87
CA CYS A 219 29.50 -14.57 -13.62
C CYS A 219 29.98 -14.85 -12.18
N GLN A 220 29.08 -15.04 -11.21
CA GLN A 220 29.44 -15.42 -9.83
C GLN A 220 29.49 -16.94 -9.61
N ARG A 221 29.14 -17.74 -10.62
CA ARG A 221 29.10 -19.21 -10.56
C ARG A 221 30.25 -19.91 -11.30
N GLY A 222 31.16 -19.16 -11.93
CA GLY A 222 32.40 -19.66 -12.56
C GLY A 222 33.61 -19.09 -11.84
#